data_AF-A0A2G2JUF1-F1
#
_entry.id   AF-A0A2G2JUF1-F1
#
_cell.length_a   1.000
_cell.length_b   1.000
_cell.length_c   1.000
_cell.angle_alpha   90.00
_cell.angle_beta   90.00
_cell.angle_gamma   90.00
#
_symmetry.space_group_name_H-M   'P 1'
#
loop_
_entity.id
_entity.type
_entity.pdbx_description
1 polymer ?
#
loop_
_entity_poly.entity_id
_entity_poly.type
_entity_poly.pdbx_seq_one_letter_code
_entity_poly.pdbx_strand_id
1 'polypeptide(L)' 'MPPLNILTKIRKFYGLSEQNPDIQWTKTNLYRRRLEQVKTGWIISGVLMLAVENVAGIMAILFFSGFMSLAFLERDGE' A
#
# COMPACT_ATOMS: atom_id res chain seq x y z
N MET A 1 1.43 1.36 -23.45
CA MET A 1 2.37 0.27 -23.09
C MET A 1 2.15 -0.05 -21.62
N PRO A 2 1.58 -1.20 -21.22
CA PRO A 2 1.31 -1.42 -19.82
C PRO A 2 2.64 -1.67 -19.08
N PRO A 3 2.94 -0.93 -18.01
CA PRO A 3 4.06 -1.28 -17.14
C PRO A 3 3.69 -2.58 -16.41
N LEU A 4 4.68 -3.31 -15.91
CA LEU A 4 4.54 -4.41 -14.91
C LEU A 4 4.46 -5.86 -15.45
N ASN A 5 5.57 -6.33 -16.04
CA ASN A 5 5.76 -7.77 -16.30
C ASN A 5 5.98 -8.59 -15.00
N ILE A 6 6.40 -7.94 -13.91
CA ILE A 6 6.73 -8.59 -12.63
C ILE A 6 5.48 -8.98 -11.84
N LEU A 7 4.49 -8.08 -11.74
CA LEU A 7 3.23 -8.34 -11.05
C LEU A 7 2.46 -9.50 -11.69
N THR A 8 2.49 -9.59 -13.01
CA THR A 8 1.90 -10.70 -13.77
C THR A 8 2.64 -12.02 -13.53
N LYS A 9 3.97 -11.97 -13.35
CA LYS A 9 4.79 -13.15 -13.03
C LYS A 9 4.56 -13.66 -11.61
N ILE A 10 4.50 -12.76 -10.63
CA ILE A 10 4.14 -13.09 -9.23
C ILE A 10 2.72 -13.64 -9.17
N ARG A 11 1.77 -13.04 -9.90
CA ARG A 11 0.39 -13.51 -9.98
C ARG A 11 0.30 -14.94 -10.50
N LYS A 12 1.03 -15.26 -11.58
CA LYS A 12 1.10 -16.63 -12.11
C LYS A 12 1.78 -17.60 -11.14
N PHE A 13 2.81 -17.16 -10.43
CA PHE A 13 3.50 -17.98 -9.44
C PHE A 13 2.58 -18.38 -8.28
N TYR A 14 1.75 -17.47 -7.79
CA TYR A 14 0.78 -17.73 -6.73
C TYR A 14 -0.56 -18.32 -7.20
N GLY A 15 -0.72 -18.62 -8.50
CA GLY A 15 -1.95 -19.23 -9.03
C GLY A 15 -3.20 -18.36 -8.91
N LEU A 16 -3.04 -17.04 -8.77
CA LEU A 16 -4.17 -16.13 -8.56
C LEU A 16 -4.92 -15.87 -9.88
N SER A 17 -6.08 -16.53 -10.03
CA SER A 17 -7.09 -16.24 -11.07
C SER A 17 -7.50 -14.75 -11.07
N GLU A 18 -7.80 -14.19 -12.24
CA GLU A 18 -8.30 -12.81 -12.37
C GLU A 18 -9.64 -12.56 -11.66
N GLN A 19 -10.35 -13.63 -11.33
CA GLN A 19 -11.62 -13.58 -10.60
C GLN A 19 -11.44 -13.50 -9.08
N ASN A 20 -10.21 -13.52 -8.56
CA ASN A 20 -9.99 -13.38 -7.11
C ASN A 20 -10.55 -12.04 -6.60
N PRO A 21 -11.35 -12.06 -5.52
CA PRO A 21 -12.00 -10.86 -4.99
C PRO A 21 -10.98 -9.77 -4.62
N ASP A 22 -9.82 -10.15 -4.09
CA ASP A 22 -8.75 -9.20 -3.72
C ASP A 22 -8.11 -8.54 -4.95
N ILE A 23 -7.96 -9.28 -6.05
CA ILE A 23 -7.48 -8.70 -7.31
C ILE A 23 -8.51 -7.74 -7.89
N GLN A 24 -9.80 -8.07 -7.80
CA GLN A 24 -10.84 -7.15 -8.22
C GLN A 24 -10.91 -5.90 -7.34
N TRP A 25 -10.70 -6.06 -6.02
CA TRP A 25 -10.62 -4.97 -5.07
C TRP A 25 -9.58 -3.91 -5.47
N THR A 26 -8.36 -4.35 -5.84
CA THR A 26 -7.29 -3.43 -6.28
C THR A 26 -7.65 -2.62 -7.55
N LYS A 27 -8.60 -3.08 -8.35
CA LYS A 27 -9.07 -2.39 -9.56
C LYS A 27 -10.17 -1.38 -9.29
N THR A 28 -10.79 -1.39 -8.10
CA THR A 28 -11.89 -0.49 -7.76
C THR A 28 -11.44 0.97 -7.64
N ASN A 29 -12.37 1.89 -7.90
CA ASN A 29 -12.13 3.33 -7.71
C ASN A 29 -11.93 3.70 -6.24
N LEU A 30 -12.57 2.97 -5.32
CA LEU A 30 -12.41 3.20 -3.88
C LEU A 30 -10.98 2.87 -3.43
N TYR A 31 -10.47 1.69 -3.82
CA TYR A 31 -9.10 1.31 -3.54
C TYR A 31 -8.09 2.34 -4.09
N ARG A 32 -8.29 2.81 -5.33
CA ARG A 32 -7.43 3.86 -5.93
C ARG A 32 -7.43 5.16 -5.12
N ARG A 33 -8.60 5.63 -4.67
CA ARG A 33 -8.69 6.82 -3.80
C ARG A 33 -7.97 6.61 -2.47
N ARG A 34 -8.14 5.45 -1.85
CA ARG A 34 -7.42 5.11 -0.60
C ARG A 34 -5.92 5.03 -0.81
N LEU A 35 -5.49 4.50 -1.95
CA LEU A 35 -4.07 4.45 -2.33
C LEU A 35 -3.46 5.85 -2.49
N GLU A 36 -4.21 6.80 -3.04
CA GLU A 36 -3.78 8.21 -3.13
C GLU A 36 -3.66 8.86 -1.74
N GLN A 37 -4.59 8.54 -0.82
CA GLN A 37 -4.51 8.99 0.57
C GLN A 37 -3.30 8.39 1.29
N VAL A 38 -3.05 7.09 1.13
CA VAL A 38 -1.86 6.41 1.67
C VAL A 38 -0.59 7.06 1.14
N LYS A 39 -0.51 7.29 -0.18
CA LYS A 39 0.63 7.98 -0.79
C LYS A 39 0.87 9.35 -0.17
N THR A 40 -0.20 10.12 0.06
CA THR A 40 -0.12 11.43 0.72
C THR A 40 0.34 11.28 2.17
N GLY A 41 -0.16 10.28 2.89
CA GLY A 41 0.28 9.93 4.25
C GLY A 41 1.77 9.57 4.32
N TRP A 42 2.30 8.88 3.32
CA TRP A 42 3.74 8.58 3.21
C TRP A 42 4.59 9.83 2.99
N ILE A 43 4.11 10.79 2.20
CA ILE A 43 4.81 12.08 2.02
C ILE A 43 4.87 12.82 3.36
N ILE A 44 3.75 12.92 4.07
CA ILE A 44 3.68 13.57 5.39
C ILE A 44 4.58 12.83 6.39
N SER A 45 4.54 11.51 6.40
CA SER A 45 5.37 10.68 7.27
C SER A 45 6.86 10.89 6.99
N GLY A 46 7.27 10.98 5.73
CA GLY A 46 8.64 11.28 5.34
C GLY A 46 9.10 12.66 5.83
N VAL A 47 8.25 13.68 5.72
CA VAL A 47 8.53 15.01 6.28
C VAL A 47 8.67 14.94 7.81
N LEU A 48 7.81 14.18 8.48
CA LEU A 48 7.88 13.97 9.92
C LEU A 48 9.19 13.30 10.33
N MET A 49 9.62 12.26 9.59
CA MET A 49 10.89 11.57 9.82
C MET A 49 12.09 12.50 9.67
N LEU A 50 12.07 13.44 8.72
CA LEU A 50 13.14 14.44 8.57
C LEU A 50 13.20 15.40 9.76
N ALA A 51 12.07 15.71 10.38
CA ALA A 51 12.00 16.50 11.60
C ALA A 51 12.46 15.72 12.85
N VAL A 52 12.48 14.39 12.79
CA VAL A 52 12.92 13.53 13.89
C VAL A 52 14.44 13.36 13.84
N GLU A 53 15.12 13.83 14.87
CA GLU A 53 16.59 13.81 14.96
C GLU A 53 17.16 12.46 15.44
N ASN A 54 16.34 11.41 15.56
CA ASN A 54 16.79 10.09 16.01
C ASN A 54 16.26 8.91 15.17
N VAL A 55 17.09 7.89 15.04
CA VAL A 55 16.80 6.70 14.23
C VAL A 55 15.62 5.91 14.79
N ALA A 56 15.50 5.80 16.11
CA ALA A 56 14.42 5.04 16.74
C ALA A 56 13.02 5.61 16.40
N GLY A 57 12.87 6.93 16.42
CA GLY A 57 11.64 7.62 16.06
C GLY A 57 11.34 7.51 14.56
N ILE A 58 12.34 7.60 13.70
CA ILE A 58 12.18 7.34 12.26
C ILE A 58 11.65 5.93 12.04
N MET A 59 12.24 4.93 12.69
CA MET A 59 11.79 3.54 12.59
C MET A 59 10.36 3.37 13.11
N ALA A 60 10.01 4.00 14.24
CA ALA A 60 8.65 3.96 14.78
C ALA A 60 7.62 4.54 13.79
N ILE A 61 7.91 5.70 13.20
CA ILE A 61 7.02 6.31 12.19
C ILE A 61 6.94 5.41 10.96
N LEU A 62 8.05 4.82 10.50
CA LEU A 62 8.06 3.90 9.35
C LEU A 62 7.17 2.69 9.58
N PHE A 63 7.33 2.02 10.71
CA PHE A 63 6.52 0.85 11.06
C PHE A 63 5.05 1.22 11.22
N PHE A 64 4.77 2.32 11.91
CA PHE A 64 3.40 2.78 12.13
C PHE A 64 2.70 3.14 10.80
N SER A 65 3.35 3.93 9.95
CA SER A 65 2.80 4.32 8.64
C SER A 65 2.66 3.13 7.70
N GLY A 66 3.59 2.17 7.75
CA GLY A 66 3.47 0.89 7.04
C GLY A 66 2.26 0.09 7.49
N PHE A 67 2.09 -0.09 8.79
CA PHE A 67 0.94 -0.79 9.37
C PHE A 67 -0.39 -0.13 9.00
N MET A 68 -0.49 1.20 9.17
CA MET A 68 -1.68 1.96 8.81
C MET A 68 -1.99 1.88 7.31
N SER A 69 -0.97 1.83 6.45
CA SER A 69 -1.17 1.68 5.00
C SER A 69 -1.86 0.35 4.65
N LEU A 70 -1.47 -0.74 5.33
CA LEU A 70 -2.07 -2.05 5.12
C LEU A 70 -3.52 -2.06 5.61
N ALA A 71 -3.75 -1.65 6.86
CA ALA A 71 -5.08 -1.63 7.45
C ALA A 71 -6.06 -0.72 6.69
N PHE A 72 -5.57 0.38 6.13
CA PHE A 72 -6.42 1.31 5.38
C PHE A 72 -6.76 0.82 3.96
N LEU A 73 -5.87 0.03 3.35
CA LEU A 73 -6.10 -0.56 2.01
C LEU A 73 -6.88 -1.86 2.06
N GLU A 74 -7.06 -2.43 3.24
CA GLU A 74 -7.93 -3.58 3.49
C GLU A 74 -9.33 -3.33 2.94
N ARG A 75 -9.97 -4.41 2.48
CA ARG A 75 -11.32 -4.35 1.90
C ARG A 75 -12.34 -4.25 3.03
N ASP A 76 -13.28 -3.31 2.93
CA ASP A 76 -14.38 -3.20 3.90
C ASP A 76 -15.25 -4.46 3.79
N GLY A 77 -15.20 -5.35 4.79
CA GLY A 77 -16.00 -6.57 4.82
C GLY A 77 -15.33 -7.82 5.39
N GLU A 78 -14.11 -7.70 5.93
CA GLU A 78 -13.46 -8.72 6.78
C GLU A 78 -13.24 -8.16 8.19
#